data_AF-A0A2E7PK68-F1
#
_entry.id   AF-A0A2E7PK68-F1
#
_cell.length_a   1.000
_cell.length_b   1.000
_cell.length_c   1.000
_cell.angle_alpha   90.00
_cell.angle_beta   90.00
_cell.angle_gamma   90.00
#
_symmetry.space_group_name_H-M   'P 1'
#
loop_
_entity.id
_entity.type
_entity.pdbx_description
1 polymer ?
#
loop_
_entity_poly.entity_id
_entity_poly.type
_entity_poly.pdbx_seq_one_letter_code
_entity_poly.pdbx_strand_id
1 'polypeptide(L)'
;MTPHTYADGPMTLADEAGFDAGPVPGAVAVNVAMNDGFLSDRFGEGFTVLRFGEGGDLGDHVAPVTVVTLDTNSLTGEIYGAADGATYLIRPDMHIAARWKSADARTVAAAIKNILFLKETS
;
A
#
# COMPACT_ATOMS: atom_id res chain seq x y z
N MET A 1 25.14 5.82 -23.35
CA MET A 1 23.82 6.26 -22.84
C MET A 1 23.48 5.34 -21.69
N THR A 2 23.75 5.81 -20.47
CA THR A 2 23.49 5.06 -19.23
C THR A 2 22.15 5.56 -18.70
N PRO A 3 21.17 4.69 -18.39
CA PRO A 3 19.91 5.16 -17.81
C PRO A 3 20.21 5.72 -16.42
N HIS A 4 19.85 6.98 -16.18
CA HIS A 4 19.85 7.57 -14.86
C HIS A 4 18.64 7.03 -14.10
N THR A 5 18.83 5.98 -13.31
CA THR A 5 17.85 5.58 -12.29
C THR A 5 17.84 6.67 -11.22
N TYR A 6 16.78 7.48 -11.22
CA TYR A 6 16.47 8.42 -10.14
C TYR A 6 16.06 7.59 -8.91
N ALA A 7 17.04 7.14 -8.12
CA ALA A 7 16.83 6.20 -7.01
C ALA A 7 16.57 6.88 -5.66
N ASP A 8 16.39 8.20 -5.61
CA ASP A 8 16.13 8.92 -4.36
C ASP A 8 15.13 10.06 -4.62
N GLY A 9 13.85 9.73 -4.54
CA GLY A 9 12.75 10.69 -4.56
C GLY A 9 11.95 10.54 -3.25
N PRO A 10 11.63 11.63 -2.53
CA PRO A 10 11.10 11.59 -1.15
C PRO A 10 9.62 11.17 -1.04
N MET A 11 9.11 10.31 -1.92
CA MET A 11 7.66 10.06 -2.08
C MET A 11 7.14 8.81 -1.37
N THR A 12 7.86 8.33 -0.35
CA THR A 12 7.48 7.19 0.47
C THR A 12 7.62 7.56 1.93
N LEU A 13 6.62 7.21 2.74
CA LEU A 13 6.75 7.38 4.19
C LEU A 13 7.79 6.40 4.72
N ALA A 14 8.50 6.80 5.78
CA ALA A 14 9.50 5.95 6.43
C ALA A 14 8.91 4.57 6.75
N ASP A 15 9.67 3.52 6.46
CA ASP A 15 9.26 2.16 6.72
C ASP A 15 9.04 1.93 8.21
N GLU A 16 7.86 1.44 8.60
CA GLU A 16 7.67 0.97 9.97
C GLU A 16 8.47 -0.31 10.19
N ALA A 17 9.38 -0.27 11.16
CA ALA A 17 10.17 -1.44 11.54
C ALA A 17 9.27 -2.59 12.02
N GLY A 18 9.60 -3.81 11.61
CA GLY A 18 8.99 -5.04 12.15
C GLY A 18 8.14 -5.85 11.18
N PHE A 19 8.15 -5.54 9.88
CA PHE A 19 7.73 -6.50 8.86
C PHE A 19 8.85 -7.50 8.57
N ASP A 20 8.54 -8.79 8.61
CA ASP A 20 9.50 -9.87 8.34
C ASP A 20 9.66 -10.15 6.83
N ALA A 21 8.71 -9.71 6.00
CA ALA A 21 8.73 -9.87 4.55
C ALA A 21 7.87 -8.80 3.82
N GLY A 22 7.73 -8.95 2.51
CA GLY A 22 6.87 -8.12 1.66
C GLY A 22 7.53 -6.87 1.08
N PRO A 23 6.86 -6.23 0.10
CA PRO A 23 7.39 -5.05 -0.57
C PRO A 23 7.48 -3.87 0.40
N VAL A 24 8.63 -3.21 0.40
CA VAL A 24 8.90 -2.00 1.20
C VAL A 24 8.29 -0.76 0.53
N PRO A 25 8.06 0.34 1.27
CA PRO A 25 7.72 1.62 0.67
C PRO A 25 8.71 1.99 -0.46
N GLY A 26 8.19 2.35 -1.62
CA GLY A 26 8.94 2.65 -2.85
C GLY A 26 9.10 1.48 -3.79
N ALA A 27 8.83 0.25 -3.36
CA ALA A 27 8.76 -0.89 -4.25
C ALA A 27 7.44 -0.90 -5.03
N VAL A 28 7.44 -1.55 -6.20
CA VAL A 28 6.20 -1.86 -6.93
C VAL A 28 5.44 -2.96 -6.19
N ALA A 29 4.11 -2.81 -6.08
CA ALA A 29 3.23 -3.84 -5.53
C ALA A 29 3.38 -5.15 -6.30
N VAL A 30 3.53 -6.25 -5.56
CA VAL A 30 3.69 -7.58 -6.17
C VAL A 30 2.33 -8.01 -6.71
N ASN A 31 2.22 -8.17 -8.02
CA ASN A 31 0.96 -8.56 -8.62
C ASN A 31 0.70 -10.06 -8.45
N VAL A 32 -0.09 -10.42 -7.45
CA VAL A 32 -0.37 -11.83 -7.11
C VAL A 32 -1.57 -12.33 -7.91
N ALA A 33 -1.45 -13.51 -8.52
CA ALA A 33 -2.58 -14.17 -9.17
C ALA A 33 -3.62 -14.64 -8.14
N MET A 34 -4.89 -14.41 -8.44
CA MET A 34 -6.06 -14.75 -7.63
C MET A 34 -7.03 -15.61 -8.44
N ASN A 35 -8.04 -16.17 -7.77
CA ASN A 35 -9.05 -17.00 -8.45
C ASN A 35 -9.77 -16.28 -9.60
N ASP A 36 -9.94 -14.96 -9.49
CA ASP A 36 -10.68 -14.12 -10.45
C ASP A 36 -9.79 -13.07 -11.14
N GLY A 37 -8.52 -13.38 -11.40
CA GLY A 37 -7.58 -12.49 -12.09
C GLY A 37 -6.33 -12.21 -11.27
N PHE A 38 -5.92 -10.95 -11.15
CA PHE A 38 -4.75 -10.53 -10.39
C PHE A 38 -5.09 -9.50 -9.31
N LEU A 39 -4.21 -9.34 -8.33
CA LEU A 39 -4.32 -8.34 -7.28
C LEU A 39 -4.50 -6.92 -7.85
N SER A 40 -3.79 -6.60 -8.93
CA SER A 40 -3.87 -5.30 -9.61
C SER A 40 -5.25 -5.00 -10.19
N ASP A 41 -6.02 -6.02 -10.57
CA ASP A 41 -7.39 -5.83 -11.10
C ASP A 41 -8.35 -5.32 -10.02
N ARG A 42 -7.96 -5.38 -8.75
CA ARG A 42 -8.70 -4.83 -7.61
C ARG A 42 -8.28 -3.40 -7.27
N PHE A 43 -7.29 -2.84 -7.95
CA PHE A 43 -6.86 -1.47 -7.71
C PHE A 43 -7.83 -0.50 -8.38
N GLY A 44 -8.11 0.61 -7.71
CA GLY A 44 -8.95 1.67 -8.27
C GLY A 44 -8.17 2.69 -9.09
N GLU A 45 -8.87 3.72 -9.57
CA GLU A 45 -8.29 4.85 -10.31
C GLU A 45 -7.36 5.73 -9.46
N GLY A 46 -7.41 5.57 -8.13
CA GLY A 46 -6.70 6.38 -7.15
C GLY A 46 -5.76 5.56 -6.26
N PHE A 47 -5.61 6.02 -5.01
CA PHE A 47 -4.89 5.23 -4.02
C PHE A 47 -5.68 3.98 -3.66
N THR A 48 -4.97 2.88 -3.45
CA THR A 48 -5.55 1.61 -3.01
C THR A 48 -4.97 1.24 -1.67
N VAL A 49 -5.82 0.77 -0.75
CA VAL A 49 -5.42 0.26 0.56
C VAL A 49 -5.62 -1.24 0.56
N LEU A 50 -4.54 -2.01 0.69
CA LEU A 50 -4.62 -3.44 0.97
C LEU A 50 -4.67 -3.63 2.46
N ARG A 51 -5.65 -4.40 2.92
CA ARG A 51 -5.80 -4.74 4.32
C ARG A 51 -5.88 -6.23 4.51
N PHE A 52 -5.09 -6.75 5.44
CA PHE A 52 -5.04 -8.17 5.72
C PHE A 52 -5.75 -8.48 7.05
N GLY A 53 -6.71 -9.41 7.02
CA GLY A 53 -7.41 -9.90 8.21
C GLY A 53 -8.51 -8.97 8.77
N GLU A 54 -8.91 -9.17 10.02
CA GLU A 54 -9.96 -8.41 10.72
C GLU A 54 -9.41 -7.08 11.27
N GLY A 55 -8.91 -6.23 10.37
CA GLY A 55 -8.59 -4.87 10.74
C GLY A 55 -9.85 -4.00 10.81
N GLY A 56 -10.05 -3.32 11.94
CA GLY A 56 -11.24 -2.47 12.19
C GLY A 56 -11.43 -1.36 11.14
N ASP A 57 -12.65 -1.25 10.61
CA ASP A 57 -13.09 -0.39 9.50
C ASP A 57 -12.28 0.90 9.25
N LEU A 58 -11.79 1.09 8.00
CA LEU A 58 -11.16 2.35 7.58
C LEU A 58 -12.20 3.45 7.32
N GLY A 59 -13.49 3.11 7.26
CA GLY A 59 -14.60 4.03 7.11
C GLY A 59 -14.61 4.86 5.83
N ASP A 60 -15.70 5.60 5.61
CA ASP A 60 -15.88 6.55 4.48
C ASP A 60 -15.05 7.84 4.60
N HIS A 61 -14.11 7.93 5.55
CA HIS A 61 -13.43 9.18 5.90
C HIS A 61 -12.04 9.34 5.28
N VAL A 62 -11.54 8.31 4.60
CA VAL A 62 -10.35 8.44 3.77
C VAL A 62 -10.81 9.04 2.42
N ALA A 63 -10.03 9.95 1.84
CA ALA A 63 -10.21 10.46 0.47
C ALA A 63 -10.52 9.31 -0.53
N PRO A 64 -11.03 9.52 -1.76
CA PRO A 64 -11.46 8.40 -2.63
C PRO A 64 -10.34 7.37 -2.80
N VAL A 65 -10.43 6.29 -2.01
CA VAL A 65 -9.48 5.19 -1.97
C VAL A 65 -10.24 3.90 -2.13
N THR A 66 -9.64 2.99 -2.88
CA THR A 66 -10.18 1.64 -3.00
C THR A 66 -9.63 0.80 -1.86
N VAL A 67 -10.49 0.20 -1.06
CA VAL A 67 -10.09 -0.69 0.04
C VAL A 67 -10.26 -2.13 -0.42
N VAL A 68 -9.18 -2.91 -0.38
CA VAL A 68 -9.17 -4.33 -0.73
C VAL A 68 -8.80 -5.13 0.51
N THR A 69 -9.78 -5.88 1.02
CA THR A 69 -9.56 -6.79 2.16
C THR A 69 -9.11 -8.16 1.65
N LEU A 70 -8.06 -8.68 2.27
CA LEU A 70 -7.38 -9.92 1.91
C LEU A 70 -7.20 -10.80 3.14
N ASP A 71 -7.19 -12.12 2.94
CA ASP A 71 -6.91 -13.05 4.03
C ASP A 71 -5.41 -13.13 4.31
N THR A 72 -5.01 -13.13 5.59
CA THR A 72 -3.62 -13.27 6.01
C THR A 72 -3.03 -14.64 5.66
N ASN A 73 -3.86 -15.67 5.57
CA ASN A 73 -3.45 -17.03 5.21
C ASN A 73 -3.50 -17.28 3.69
N SER A 74 -3.82 -16.26 2.89
CA SER A 74 -3.75 -16.36 1.43
C SER A 74 -2.31 -16.28 0.92
N LEU A 75 -2.08 -16.71 -0.32
CA LEU A 75 -0.80 -16.52 -1.01
C LEU A 75 -0.40 -15.03 -1.02
N THR A 76 -1.35 -14.11 -1.17
CA THR A 76 -1.08 -12.68 -1.10
C THR A 76 -0.61 -12.27 0.29
N GLY A 77 -1.23 -12.80 1.36
CA GLY A 77 -0.80 -12.58 2.74
C GLY A 77 0.63 -13.05 2.99
N GLU A 78 0.98 -14.25 2.53
CA GLU A 78 2.33 -14.80 2.62
C GLU A 78 3.37 -13.95 1.87
N ILE A 79 3.11 -13.61 0.60
CA ILE A 79 4.00 -12.80 -0.24
C ILE A 79 4.23 -11.42 0.38
N TYR A 80 3.19 -10.83 0.93
CA TYR A 80 3.27 -9.53 1.58
C TYR A 80 3.85 -9.61 3.00
N GLY A 81 4.02 -10.81 3.58
CA GLY A 81 4.45 -10.96 4.97
C GLY A 81 3.46 -10.32 5.95
N ALA A 82 2.17 -10.38 5.62
CA ALA A 82 1.12 -9.63 6.29
C ALA A 82 0.55 -10.38 7.49
N ALA A 83 0.65 -9.78 8.67
CA ALA A 83 -0.08 -10.22 9.86
C ALA A 83 -1.51 -9.67 9.88
N ASP A 84 -2.34 -10.15 10.82
CA ASP A 84 -3.68 -9.61 11.04
C ASP A 84 -3.64 -8.11 11.37
N GLY A 85 -4.43 -7.32 10.65
CA GLY A 85 -4.44 -5.86 10.70
C GLY A 85 -3.45 -5.18 9.74
N ALA A 86 -2.50 -5.92 9.14
CA ALA A 86 -1.48 -5.31 8.28
C ALA A 86 -2.13 -4.54 7.13
N THR A 87 -1.61 -3.34 6.89
CA THR A 87 -2.20 -2.37 5.98
C THR A 87 -1.12 -1.80 5.06
N TYR A 88 -1.36 -1.83 3.75
CA TYR A 88 -0.46 -1.28 2.73
C TYR A 88 -1.19 -0.20 1.95
N LEU A 89 -0.58 0.97 1.82
CA LEU A 89 -1.05 2.02 0.93
C LEU A 89 -0.32 1.93 -0.40
N ILE A 90 -1.08 1.84 -1.48
CA ILE A 90 -0.62 1.70 -2.85
C ILE A 90 -1.02 2.94 -3.64
N ARG A 91 -0.09 3.45 -4.44
CA ARG A 91 -0.29 4.58 -5.36
C ARG A 91 -1.00 4.13 -6.65
N PRO A 92 -1.61 5.06 -7.41
CA PRO A 92 -2.20 4.75 -8.72
C PRO A 92 -1.18 4.15 -9.72
N ASP A 93 0.11 4.43 -9.52
CA ASP A 93 1.22 3.87 -10.30
C ASP A 93 1.76 2.52 -9.76
N MET A 94 0.98 1.86 -8.90
CA MET A 94 1.28 0.57 -8.24
C MET A 94 2.44 0.58 -7.24
N HIS A 95 3.08 1.71 -6.92
CA HIS A 95 4.12 1.72 -5.89
C HIS A 95 3.52 1.70 -4.48
N ILE A 96 4.18 0.98 -3.58
CA ILE A 96 3.88 1.02 -2.14
C ILE A 96 4.28 2.40 -1.63
N ALA A 97 3.29 3.16 -1.18
CA ALA A 97 3.50 4.48 -0.60
C ALA A 97 3.90 4.36 0.89
N ALA A 98 3.30 3.39 1.59
CA ALA A 98 3.53 3.11 3.00
C ALA A 98 2.98 1.73 3.38
N ARG A 99 3.46 1.19 4.50
CA ARG A 99 2.95 -0.05 5.11
C ARG A 99 2.95 0.08 6.64
N TRP A 100 1.98 -0.54 7.29
CA TRP A 100 1.78 -0.54 8.74
C TRP A 100 1.33 -1.90 9.23
N LYS A 101 1.76 -2.32 10.43
CA LYS A 101 1.23 -3.55 11.04
C LYS A 101 -0.25 -3.48 11.36
N SER A 102 -0.73 -2.28 11.64
CA SER A 102 -2.14 -1.94 11.76
C SER A 102 -2.29 -0.44 11.57
N ALA A 103 -3.22 -0.03 10.72
CA ALA A 103 -3.53 1.38 10.51
C ALA A 103 -5.04 1.61 10.57
N ASP A 104 -5.41 2.75 11.14
CA ASP A 104 -6.76 3.28 11.11
C ASP A 104 -6.93 4.31 9.98
N ALA A 105 -8.18 4.69 9.73
CA ALA A 105 -8.57 5.68 8.72
C ALA A 105 -7.72 6.97 8.76
N ARG A 106 -7.43 7.49 9.97
CA ARG A 106 -6.73 8.77 10.12
C ARG A 106 -5.28 8.66 9.72
N THR A 107 -4.62 7.56 10.10
CA THR A 107 -3.24 7.27 9.72
C THR A 107 -3.11 7.18 8.20
N VAL A 108 -4.00 6.44 7.54
CA VAL A 108 -4.01 6.34 6.07
C VAL A 108 -4.30 7.68 5.40
N ALA A 109 -5.30 8.44 5.89
CA ALA A 109 -5.64 9.75 5.32
C ALA A 109 -4.51 10.78 5.48
N ALA A 110 -3.81 10.78 6.63
CA ALA A 110 -2.64 11.63 6.84
C ALA A 110 -1.50 11.27 5.88
N ALA A 111 -1.27 9.97 5.67
CA ALA A 111 -0.28 9.48 4.72
C ALA A 111 -0.55 9.95 3.29
N ILE A 112 -1.79 9.79 2.82
CA ILE A 112 -2.21 10.25 1.48
C ILE A 112 -2.02 11.75 1.33
N LYS A 113 -2.44 12.54 2.33
CA LYS A 113 -2.23 13.99 2.33
C LYS A 113 -0.75 14.34 2.18
N ASN A 114 0.12 13.75 2.98
CA ASN A 114 1.56 13.98 2.90
C ASN A 114 2.10 13.69 1.49
N ILE A 115 1.74 12.55 0.90
CA ILE A 115 2.18 12.15 -0.44
C ILE A 115 1.69 13.12 -1.52
N LEU A 116 0.43 13.57 -1.42
CA LEU A 116 -0.12 14.55 -2.35
C LEU A 116 0.59 15.90 -2.25
N PHE A 117 0.84 16.40 -1.03
CA PHE A 117 1.59 17.64 -0.82
C PHE A 117 3.04 17.56 -1.32
N LEU A 118 3.68 16.40 -1.19
CA LEU A 118 5.03 16.15 -1.74
C LEU A 118 5.08 16.19 -3.27
N LYS A 119 3.96 15.91 -3.96
CA LYS A 119 3.88 15.90 -5.43
C LYS A 119 3.79 17.31 -6.03
N GLU A 120 3.33 18.31 -5.28
CA GLU A 120 3.16 19.69 -5.76
C GLU A 120 4.45 20.53 -5.71
N THR A 121 5.51 20.02 -5.09
CA THR A 121 6.80 20.72 -4.93
C THR A 121 7.88 20.29 -5.93
N SER A 122 7.55 19.67 -7.07
CA SER A 122 8.51 19.22 -8.10
C SER A 122 8.19 19.73 -9.49
#